data_AF-A0AAW8J7I2-F1
#
_entry.id   AF-A0AAW8J7I2-F1
#
_cell.length_a   1.000
_cell.length_b   1.000
_cell.length_c   1.000
_cell.angle_alpha   90.00
_cell.angle_beta   90.00
_cell.angle_gamma   90.00
#
_symmetry.space_group_name_H-M   'P 1'
#
loop_
_entity.id
_entity.type
_entity.pdbx_description
1 polymer ?
#
loop_
_entity_poly.entity_id
_entity_poly.type
_entity_poly.pdbx_seq_one_letter_code
_entity_poly.pdbx_strand_id
1 'polypeptide(L)'
;MTPQQIELVKSTVPVLRENGVTLTSYFYKRMLNNNPDLKNVFNMDSQTSGRQPRALAAAVLAYAEHIENPAALAKAVERMATKHVSLDIQPDQYSIVGENLLHSISEVLDVPFESELIEAWKQAYLQLADILIGVEKQKYETLAAQQGGWAGWRSFEISNIETNEAGQLYTVTASDHQAIRPATAGQFVSVKVKVPGHDLHQPHQFVLTNNQEQQYQFLVKAEENRTEFSVANILLEHYTVGNQVELSAPLNK
;
A
#
# COMPACT_ATOMS: atom_id res chain seq x y z
N MET A 1 -7.23 -18.23 18.63
CA MET A 1 -7.74 -17.32 19.67
C MET A 1 -8.73 -18.06 20.56
N THR A 2 -8.76 -17.73 21.86
CA THR A 2 -9.76 -18.26 22.80
C THR A 2 -11.06 -17.44 22.75
N PRO A 3 -12.22 -17.97 23.21
CA PRO A 3 -13.46 -17.20 23.31
C PRO A 3 -13.31 -15.91 24.13
N GLN A 4 -12.53 -15.96 25.22
CA GLN A 4 -12.23 -14.80 26.05
C GLN A 4 -11.45 -13.72 25.29
N GLN A 5 -10.44 -14.10 24.50
CA GLN A 5 -9.68 -13.15 23.67
C GLN A 5 -10.57 -12.49 22.61
N ILE A 6 -11.49 -13.27 22.02
CA ILE A 6 -12.46 -12.75 21.05
C ILE A 6 -13.38 -11.71 21.71
N GLU A 7 -13.87 -11.99 22.92
CA GLU A 7 -14.72 -11.06 23.67
C GLU A 7 -13.99 -9.75 24.04
N LEU A 8 -12.73 -9.85 24.49
CA LEU A 8 -11.88 -8.70 24.78
C LEU A 8 -11.67 -7.80 23.55
N VAL A 9 -11.38 -8.40 22.40
CA VAL A 9 -11.23 -7.67 21.15
C VAL A 9 -12.56 -7.00 20.75
N LYS A 10 -13.66 -7.76 20.71
CA LYS A 10 -14.97 -7.26 20.30
C LYS A 10 -15.49 -6.13 21.20
N SER A 11 -15.29 -6.23 22.52
CA SER A 11 -15.76 -5.23 23.48
C SER A 11 -15.02 -3.88 23.35
N THR A 12 -13.80 -3.88 22.82
CA THR A 12 -12.97 -2.66 22.68
C THR A 12 -13.01 -2.03 21.30
N VAL A 13 -13.54 -2.73 20.29
CA VAL A 13 -13.75 -2.20 18.93
C VAL A 13 -14.54 -0.88 18.90
N PRO A 14 -15.67 -0.70 19.62
CA PRO A 14 -16.41 0.57 19.60
C PRO A 14 -15.56 1.77 20.05
N VAL A 15 -14.80 1.60 21.13
CA VAL A 15 -13.92 2.63 21.68
C VAL A 15 -12.81 3.00 20.68
N LEU A 16 -12.18 2.00 20.08
CA LEU A 16 -11.14 2.23 19.07
C LEU A 16 -11.69 2.88 17.80
N ARG A 17 -12.95 2.59 17.42
CA ARG A 17 -13.61 3.24 16.28
C ARG A 17 -13.86 4.72 16.55
N GLU A 18 -14.40 5.04 17.72
CA GLU A 18 -14.63 6.43 18.14
C GLU A 18 -13.31 7.22 18.19
N ASN A 19 -12.22 6.55 18.58
CA ASN A 19 -10.88 7.12 18.67
C ASN A 19 -9.99 6.83 17.43
N GLY A 20 -10.58 6.45 16.29
CA GLY A 20 -9.81 5.97 15.14
C GLY A 20 -8.82 6.99 14.58
N VAL A 21 -9.14 8.29 14.64
CA VAL A 21 -8.21 9.35 14.22
C VAL A 21 -7.01 9.44 15.17
N THR A 22 -7.23 9.38 16.48
CA THR A 22 -6.17 9.38 17.49
C THR A 22 -5.28 8.16 17.36
N LEU A 23 -5.90 6.98 17.26
CA LEU A 23 -5.21 5.70 17.07
C LEU A 23 -4.27 5.74 15.87
N THR A 24 -4.79 6.21 14.74
CA THR A 24 -4.02 6.23 13.49
C THR A 24 -2.92 7.30 13.53
N SER A 25 -3.16 8.45 14.14
CA SER A 25 -2.13 9.47 14.36
C SER A 25 -0.96 8.94 15.19
N TYR A 26 -1.25 8.31 16.34
CA TYR A 26 -0.21 7.70 17.19
C TYR A 26 0.55 6.60 16.46
N PHE A 27 -0.18 5.74 15.74
CA PHE A 27 0.41 4.66 14.95
C PHE A 27 1.42 5.17 13.92
N TYR A 28 1.02 6.09 13.03
CA TYR A 28 1.91 6.57 11.97
C TYR A 28 3.07 7.39 12.50
N LYS A 29 2.81 8.25 13.50
CA LYS A 29 3.87 9.03 14.15
C LYS A 29 4.92 8.11 14.76
N ARG A 30 4.51 7.07 15.48
CA ARG A 30 5.43 6.10 16.09
C ARG A 30 6.18 5.30 15.03
N MET A 31 5.44 4.71 14.09
CA MET A 31 6.00 3.82 13.08
C MET A 31 7.05 4.52 12.21
N LEU A 32 6.75 5.71 11.68
CA LEU A 32 7.66 6.44 10.80
C LEU A 32 8.82 7.13 11.53
N ASN A 33 8.68 7.40 12.83
CA ASN A 33 9.80 7.88 13.65
C ASN A 33 10.77 6.75 13.97
N ASN A 34 10.25 5.57 14.32
CA ASN A 34 11.06 4.41 14.67
C ASN A 34 11.63 3.70 13.42
N ASN A 35 10.96 3.82 12.28
CA ASN A 35 11.31 3.15 11.02
C ASN A 35 11.25 4.15 9.85
N PRO A 36 12.20 5.09 9.74
CA PRO A 36 12.18 6.12 8.71
C PRO A 36 12.15 5.57 7.28
N ASP A 37 12.73 4.40 7.04
CA ASP A 37 12.77 3.76 5.72
C ASP A 37 11.38 3.43 5.17
N LEU A 38 10.40 3.20 6.05
CA LEU A 38 9.00 2.97 5.64
C LEU A 38 8.38 4.19 4.94
N LYS A 39 8.98 5.38 5.04
CA LYS A 39 8.58 6.53 4.21
C LYS A 39 8.72 6.26 2.72
N ASN A 40 9.56 5.32 2.29
CA ASN A 40 9.67 4.90 0.88
C ASN A 40 8.50 4.02 0.41
N VAL A 41 7.73 3.47 1.35
CA VAL A 41 6.63 2.51 1.09
C VAL A 41 5.29 3.20 1.28
N PHE A 42 5.13 3.95 2.37
CA PHE A 42 3.92 4.71 2.63
C PHE A 42 3.91 6.01 1.84
N ASN A 43 2.81 6.25 1.14
CA ASN A 43 2.57 7.52 0.46
C ASN A 43 2.44 8.64 1.50
N MET A 44 3.37 9.61 1.45
CA MET A 44 3.48 10.68 2.43
C MET A 44 2.39 11.75 2.27
N ASP A 45 1.94 12.06 1.04
CA ASP A 45 0.80 12.97 0.81
C ASP A 45 -0.48 12.50 1.51
N SER A 46 -0.65 11.19 1.48
CA SER A 46 -1.82 10.54 2.06
C SER A 46 -1.83 10.60 3.59
N GLN A 47 -0.66 10.86 4.21
CA GLN A 47 -0.56 11.18 5.63
C GLN A 47 -0.92 12.62 5.93
N THR A 48 -0.43 13.56 5.13
CA THR A 48 -0.70 15.00 5.29
C THR A 48 -2.19 15.33 5.14
N SER A 49 -2.91 14.55 4.31
CA SER A 49 -4.35 14.72 4.08
C SER A 49 -5.27 13.99 5.08
N GLY A 50 -4.73 13.13 5.96
CA GLY A 50 -5.49 12.38 6.97
C GLY A 50 -6.45 11.30 6.44
N ARG A 51 -6.51 11.06 5.11
CA ARG A 51 -7.42 10.08 4.48
C ARG A 51 -6.93 8.64 4.60
N GLN A 52 -5.62 8.38 4.41
CA GLN A 52 -5.07 7.03 4.45
C GLN A 52 -4.86 6.49 5.88
N PRO A 53 -4.56 7.31 6.91
CA PRO A 53 -4.47 6.81 8.26
C PRO A 53 -5.71 6.03 8.71
N ARG A 54 -6.90 6.54 8.35
CA ARG A 54 -8.19 5.89 8.65
C ARG A 54 -8.34 4.50 8.04
N ALA A 55 -7.73 4.22 6.88
CA ALA A 55 -7.97 2.98 6.14
C ALA A 55 -7.36 1.74 6.83
N LEU A 56 -6.14 1.86 7.37
CA LEU A 56 -5.47 0.73 8.05
C LEU A 56 -6.20 0.37 9.35
N ALA A 57 -6.49 1.35 10.20
CA ALA A 57 -7.24 1.09 11.43
C ALA A 57 -8.66 0.58 11.12
N ALA A 58 -9.33 1.13 10.09
CA ALA A 58 -10.63 0.62 9.67
C ALA A 58 -10.56 -0.86 9.23
N ALA A 59 -9.49 -1.29 8.55
CA ALA A 59 -9.32 -2.69 8.16
C ALA A 59 -9.13 -3.61 9.37
N VAL A 60 -8.30 -3.21 10.33
CA VAL A 60 -8.07 -4.00 11.56
C VAL A 60 -9.33 -4.04 12.42
N LEU A 61 -10.05 -2.92 12.55
CA LEU A 61 -11.32 -2.86 13.28
C LEU A 61 -12.40 -3.69 12.59
N ALA A 62 -12.52 -3.62 11.27
CA ALA A 62 -13.45 -4.45 10.51
C ALA A 62 -13.11 -5.94 10.64
N TYR A 63 -11.82 -6.28 10.67
CA TYR A 63 -11.40 -7.66 10.97
C TYR A 63 -11.82 -8.09 12.38
N ALA A 64 -11.59 -7.24 13.37
CA ALA A 64 -11.99 -7.50 14.75
C ALA A 64 -13.50 -7.71 14.92
N GLU A 65 -14.34 -7.01 14.15
CA GLU A 65 -15.80 -7.22 14.12
C GLU A 65 -16.20 -8.58 13.54
N HIS A 66 -15.43 -9.09 12.59
CA HIS A 66 -15.69 -10.32 11.87
C HIS A 66 -14.75 -11.46 12.28
N ILE A 67 -14.13 -11.37 13.45
CA ILE A 67 -13.08 -12.29 13.92
C ILE A 67 -13.54 -13.75 14.03
N GLU A 68 -14.84 -13.97 14.21
CA GLU A 68 -15.46 -15.31 14.26
C GLU A 68 -15.81 -15.86 12.86
N ASN A 69 -15.83 -15.00 11.84
CA ASN A 69 -16.07 -15.39 10.44
C ASN A 69 -15.11 -14.65 9.48
N PRO A 70 -13.80 -14.98 9.50
CA PRO A 70 -12.83 -14.34 8.61
C PRO A 70 -13.15 -14.51 7.11
N ALA A 71 -13.89 -15.56 6.74
CA ALA A 71 -14.32 -15.79 5.37
C ALA A 71 -15.23 -14.65 4.83
N ALA A 72 -15.96 -13.95 5.71
CA ALA A 72 -16.74 -12.77 5.33
C ALA A 72 -15.85 -11.63 4.79
N LEU A 73 -14.56 -11.63 5.13
CA LEU A 73 -13.60 -10.62 4.71
C LEU A 73 -12.81 -11.01 3.47
N ALA A 74 -13.06 -12.16 2.85
CA ALA A 74 -12.28 -12.65 1.71
C ALA A 74 -12.14 -11.61 0.60
N LYS A 75 -13.22 -10.89 0.26
CA LYS A 75 -13.18 -9.80 -0.73
C LYS A 75 -12.36 -8.59 -0.27
N ALA A 76 -12.40 -8.26 1.02
CA ALA A 76 -11.60 -7.17 1.58
C ALA A 76 -10.11 -7.54 1.60
N VAL A 77 -9.79 -8.76 2.05
CA VAL A 77 -8.44 -9.34 2.05
C VAL A 77 -7.86 -9.33 0.64
N GLU A 78 -8.61 -9.79 -0.35
CA GLU A 78 -8.15 -9.83 -1.74
C GLU A 78 -7.81 -8.43 -2.29
N ARG A 79 -8.63 -7.42 -1.95
CA ARG A 79 -8.36 -6.03 -2.31
C ARG A 79 -7.14 -5.45 -1.59
N MET A 80 -6.97 -5.75 -0.31
CA MET A 80 -5.81 -5.32 0.48
C MET A 80 -4.54 -5.95 -0.05
N ALA A 81 -4.52 -7.28 -0.21
CA ALA A 81 -3.39 -8.03 -0.75
C ALA A 81 -2.98 -7.53 -2.14
N THR A 82 -3.96 -7.23 -3.01
CA THR A 82 -3.67 -6.67 -4.34
C THR A 82 -2.99 -5.29 -4.24
N LYS A 83 -3.42 -4.45 -3.31
CA LYS A 83 -2.75 -3.16 -3.05
C LYS A 83 -1.35 -3.35 -2.46
N HIS A 84 -1.18 -4.28 -1.52
CA HIS A 84 0.11 -4.60 -0.91
C HIS A 84 1.11 -5.12 -1.93
N VAL A 85 0.71 -6.06 -2.79
CA VAL A 85 1.54 -6.57 -3.89
C VAL A 85 1.95 -5.47 -4.85
N SER A 86 1.05 -4.51 -5.14
CA SER A 86 1.40 -3.34 -5.98
C SER A 86 2.41 -2.40 -5.33
N LEU A 87 2.63 -2.48 -4.02
CA LEU A 87 3.57 -1.65 -3.26
C LEU A 87 4.78 -2.46 -2.76
N ASP A 88 4.89 -3.72 -3.18
CA ASP A 88 5.96 -4.64 -2.80
C ASP A 88 6.08 -4.83 -1.28
N ILE A 89 4.95 -4.90 -0.56
CA ILE A 89 4.93 -5.17 0.87
C ILE A 89 5.49 -6.56 1.18
N GLN A 90 6.42 -6.63 2.12
CA GLN A 90 7.14 -7.84 2.50
C GLN A 90 6.68 -8.39 3.87
N PRO A 91 6.81 -9.71 4.12
CA PRO A 91 6.35 -10.34 5.35
C PRO A 91 6.97 -9.77 6.64
N ASP A 92 8.24 -9.37 6.59
CA ASP A 92 8.96 -8.78 7.73
C ASP A 92 8.36 -7.44 8.18
N GLN A 93 7.80 -6.66 7.24
CA GLN A 93 7.16 -5.38 7.53
C GLN A 93 5.89 -5.52 8.40
N TYR A 94 5.23 -6.68 8.40
CA TYR A 94 4.08 -6.92 9.28
C TYR A 94 4.48 -6.87 10.75
N SER A 95 5.66 -7.38 11.12
CA SER A 95 6.12 -7.30 12.51
C SER A 95 6.23 -5.86 13.00
N ILE A 96 6.78 -4.97 12.16
CA ILE A 96 6.92 -3.54 12.43
C ILE A 96 5.55 -2.88 12.57
N VAL A 97 4.63 -3.13 11.63
CA VAL A 97 3.27 -2.57 11.69
C VAL A 97 2.54 -3.04 12.95
N GLY A 98 2.61 -4.34 13.26
CA GLY A 98 1.95 -4.94 14.41
C GLY A 98 2.40 -4.33 15.74
N GLU A 99 3.71 -4.21 15.96
CA GLU A 99 4.26 -3.62 17.18
C GLU A 99 3.78 -2.18 17.40
N ASN A 100 3.89 -1.35 16.36
CA ASN A 100 3.48 0.05 16.44
C ASN A 100 1.97 0.20 16.64
N LEU A 101 1.16 -0.67 16.03
CA LEU A 101 -0.29 -0.67 16.18
C LEU A 101 -0.69 -1.07 17.60
N LEU A 102 -0.11 -2.12 18.15
CA LEU A 102 -0.43 -2.61 19.49
C LEU A 102 -0.07 -1.59 20.58
N HIS A 103 1.08 -0.91 20.46
CA HIS A 103 1.40 0.21 21.35
C HIS A 103 0.38 1.34 21.24
N SER A 104 -0.10 1.63 20.04
CA SER A 104 -1.10 2.69 19.82
C SER A 104 -2.47 2.30 20.39
N ILE A 105 -2.86 1.03 20.31
CA ILE A 105 -4.07 0.51 20.95
C ILE A 105 -3.96 0.62 22.49
N SER A 106 -2.81 0.24 23.06
CA SER A 106 -2.53 0.36 24.49
C SER A 106 -2.67 1.80 24.98
N GLU A 107 -2.14 2.78 24.25
CA GLU A 107 -2.26 4.19 24.59
C GLU A 107 -3.69 4.75 24.45
N VAL A 108 -4.43 4.33 23.42
CA VAL A 108 -5.81 4.81 23.20
C VAL A 108 -6.78 4.21 24.22
N LEU A 109 -6.56 2.95 24.61
CA LEU A 109 -7.41 2.27 25.60
C LEU A 109 -6.96 2.52 27.04
N ASP A 110 -5.85 3.22 27.24
CA ASP A 110 -5.23 3.51 28.54
C ASP A 110 -5.02 2.23 29.37
N VAL A 111 -4.46 1.19 28.74
CA VAL A 111 -4.15 -0.10 29.36
C VAL A 111 -2.66 -0.41 29.28
N PRO A 112 -2.08 -1.12 30.27
CA PRO A 112 -0.71 -1.60 30.17
C PRO A 112 -0.49 -2.45 28.92
N PHE A 113 0.68 -2.31 28.30
CA PHE A 113 1.02 -3.05 27.08
C PHE A 113 1.06 -4.56 27.32
N GLU A 114 1.40 -4.99 28.54
CA GLU A 114 1.44 -6.39 28.97
C GLU A 114 0.06 -6.95 29.36
N SER A 115 -1.01 -6.18 29.18
CA SER A 115 -2.37 -6.63 29.54
C SER A 115 -2.88 -7.77 28.65
N GLU A 116 -3.76 -8.61 29.20
CA GLU A 116 -4.43 -9.68 28.45
C GLU A 116 -5.20 -9.16 27.23
N LEU A 117 -5.68 -7.91 27.30
CA LEU A 117 -6.35 -7.24 26.19
C LEU A 117 -5.40 -6.98 25.01
N ILE A 118 -4.19 -6.51 25.27
CA ILE A 118 -3.21 -6.27 24.20
C ILE A 118 -2.70 -7.60 23.63
N GLU A 119 -2.54 -8.62 24.46
CA GLU A 119 -2.25 -9.97 23.96
C GLU A 119 -3.39 -10.50 23.07
N ALA A 120 -4.65 -10.26 23.43
CA ALA A 120 -5.80 -10.63 22.59
C ALA A 120 -5.77 -9.90 21.22
N TRP A 121 -5.47 -8.60 21.22
CA TRP A 121 -5.29 -7.82 19.99
C TRP A 121 -4.10 -8.30 19.15
N LYS A 122 -3.00 -8.70 19.79
CA LYS A 122 -1.84 -9.28 19.11
C LYS A 122 -2.22 -10.56 18.39
N GLN A 123 -2.96 -11.46 19.04
CA GLN A 123 -3.43 -12.69 18.40
C GLN A 123 -4.36 -12.40 17.23
N ALA A 124 -5.26 -11.41 17.35
CA ALA A 124 -6.12 -10.98 16.24
C ALA A 124 -5.31 -10.44 15.06
N TYR A 125 -4.30 -9.59 15.34
CA TYR A 125 -3.41 -9.02 14.34
C TYR A 125 -2.63 -10.11 13.59
N LEU A 126 -2.00 -11.05 14.33
CA LEU A 126 -1.20 -12.13 13.75
C LEU A 126 -2.04 -13.01 12.82
N GLN A 127 -3.28 -13.33 13.20
CA GLN A 127 -4.17 -14.09 12.33
C GLN A 127 -4.46 -13.37 11.01
N LEU A 128 -4.75 -12.07 11.04
CA LEU A 128 -4.96 -11.29 9.82
C LEU A 128 -3.67 -11.17 9.00
N ALA A 129 -2.53 -10.96 9.65
CA ALA A 129 -1.23 -10.87 9.01
C ALA A 129 -0.89 -12.18 8.27
N ASP A 130 -1.06 -13.35 8.92
CA ASP A 130 -0.81 -14.65 8.31
C ASP A 130 -1.66 -14.89 7.06
N ILE A 131 -2.95 -14.50 7.12
CA ILE A 131 -3.86 -14.59 5.97
C ILE A 131 -3.36 -13.72 4.81
N LEU A 132 -3.04 -12.45 5.09
CA LEU A 132 -2.57 -11.51 4.07
C LEU A 132 -1.24 -11.95 3.46
N ILE A 133 -0.27 -12.32 4.29
CA ILE A 133 1.05 -12.83 3.85
C ILE A 133 0.87 -14.04 2.94
N GLY A 134 -0.02 -14.97 3.29
CA GLY A 134 -0.30 -16.16 2.48
C GLY A 134 -0.87 -15.81 1.10
N VAL A 135 -1.84 -14.91 1.04
CA VAL A 135 -2.46 -14.45 -0.22
C VAL A 135 -1.48 -13.64 -1.07
N GLU A 136 -0.70 -12.77 -0.45
CA GLU A 136 0.32 -11.94 -1.10
C GLU A 136 1.42 -12.80 -1.71
N LYS A 137 1.91 -13.79 -0.96
CA LYS A 137 2.89 -14.76 -1.45
C LYS A 137 2.41 -15.45 -2.73
N GLN A 138 1.18 -15.97 -2.74
CA GLN A 138 0.61 -16.61 -3.94
C GLN A 138 0.51 -15.64 -5.11
N LYS A 139 0.16 -14.38 -4.86
CA LYS A 139 0.11 -13.33 -5.90
C LYS A 139 1.49 -13.02 -6.46
N TYR A 140 2.51 -12.84 -5.61
CA TYR A 140 3.88 -12.62 -6.04
C TYR A 140 4.38 -13.79 -6.91
N GLU A 141 4.19 -15.04 -6.45
CA GLU A 141 4.58 -16.24 -7.20
C GLU A 141 3.85 -16.32 -8.55
N THR A 142 2.54 -16.07 -8.56
CA THR A 142 1.72 -16.08 -9.79
C THR A 142 2.19 -15.02 -10.79
N LEU A 143 2.51 -13.81 -10.33
CA LEU A 143 3.01 -12.74 -11.19
C LEU A 143 4.38 -13.08 -11.77
N ALA A 144 5.30 -13.57 -10.95
CA ALA A 144 6.65 -13.92 -11.39
C ALA A 144 6.67 -15.13 -12.34
N ALA A 145 5.71 -16.05 -12.23
CA ALA A 145 5.62 -17.22 -13.10
C ALA A 145 5.04 -16.93 -14.50
N GLN A 146 4.43 -15.76 -14.71
CA GLN A 146 3.83 -15.39 -15.99
C GLN A 146 4.90 -14.96 -17.00
N GLN A 147 4.65 -15.21 -18.29
CA GLN A 147 5.53 -14.75 -19.35
C GLN A 147 5.62 -13.21 -19.33
N GLY A 148 6.83 -12.69 -19.13
CA GLY A 148 7.10 -11.26 -18.99
C GLY A 148 6.58 -10.63 -17.69
N GLY A 149 6.08 -11.45 -16.75
CA GLY A 149 5.66 -11.00 -15.43
C GLY A 149 6.84 -10.85 -14.46
N TRP A 150 6.64 -10.07 -13.40
CA TRP A 150 7.60 -9.90 -12.31
C TRP A 150 6.88 -9.60 -11.01
N ALA A 151 7.57 -9.78 -9.89
CA ALA A 151 7.14 -9.36 -8.56
C ALA A 151 8.05 -8.23 -8.07
N GLY A 152 7.48 -7.31 -7.28
CA GLY A 152 8.18 -6.12 -6.81
C GLY A 152 8.40 -5.06 -7.89
N TRP A 153 9.50 -4.33 -7.77
CA TRP A 153 9.82 -3.19 -8.62
C TRP A 153 10.72 -3.57 -9.80
N ARG A 154 10.35 -3.14 -11.00
CA ARG A 154 11.18 -3.28 -12.22
C ARG A 154 11.38 -1.92 -12.88
N SER A 155 12.56 -1.68 -13.43
CA SER A 155 12.91 -0.39 -14.05
C SER A 155 12.38 -0.29 -15.48
N PHE A 156 11.79 0.88 -15.78
CA PHE A 156 11.24 1.24 -17.07
C PHE A 156 11.75 2.62 -17.49
N GLU A 157 11.98 2.82 -18.78
CA GLU A 157 12.34 4.10 -19.37
C GLU A 157 11.11 4.78 -19.95
N ILE A 158 11.00 6.09 -19.75
CA ILE A 158 9.98 6.92 -20.40
C ILE A 158 10.38 7.12 -21.85
N SER A 159 9.71 6.42 -22.76
CA SER A 159 10.00 6.46 -24.19
C SER A 159 9.28 7.59 -24.93
N ASN A 160 8.15 8.05 -24.41
CA ASN A 160 7.38 9.15 -25.00
C ASN A 160 6.49 9.85 -23.95
N ILE A 161 6.28 11.15 -24.12
CA ILE A 161 5.33 11.95 -23.33
C ILE A 161 4.49 12.78 -24.28
N GLU A 162 3.18 12.56 -24.28
CA GLU A 162 2.21 13.34 -25.06
C GLU A 162 1.40 14.24 -24.15
N THR A 163 1.37 15.55 -24.41
CA THR A 163 0.57 16.49 -23.62
C THR A 163 -0.76 16.77 -24.30
N ASN A 164 -1.86 16.71 -23.54
CA ASN A 164 -3.19 17.09 -24.00
C ASN A 164 -3.93 17.89 -22.90
N GLU A 165 -5.15 18.34 -23.18
CA GLU A 165 -5.96 19.10 -22.23
C GLU A 165 -6.25 18.37 -20.92
N ALA A 166 -6.23 17.03 -20.92
CA ALA A 166 -6.51 16.21 -19.75
C ALA A 166 -5.27 15.93 -18.88
N GLY A 167 -4.06 16.19 -19.36
CA GLY A 167 -2.80 15.91 -18.67
C GLY A 167 -1.68 15.45 -19.62
N GLN A 168 -0.70 14.73 -19.07
CA GLN A 168 0.39 14.14 -19.84
C GLN A 168 0.25 12.62 -19.88
N LEU A 169 0.26 12.04 -21.08
CA LEU A 169 0.26 10.60 -21.31
C LEU A 169 1.70 10.11 -21.41
N TYR A 170 2.11 9.30 -20.44
CA TYR A 170 3.45 8.70 -20.39
C TYR A 170 3.41 7.35 -21.06
N THR A 171 4.36 7.09 -21.95
CA THR A 171 4.63 5.77 -22.51
C THR A 171 5.96 5.28 -21.96
N VAL A 172 5.98 4.05 -21.43
CA VAL A 172 7.16 3.47 -20.81
C VAL A 172 7.46 2.07 -21.38
N THR A 173 8.75 1.76 -21.51
CA THR A 173 9.27 0.46 -21.97
C THR A 173 10.23 -0.11 -20.94
N ALA A 174 10.35 -1.43 -20.84
CA ALA A 174 11.24 -2.05 -19.86
C ALA A 174 12.71 -1.71 -20.16
N SER A 175 13.43 -1.20 -19.16
CA SER A 175 14.83 -0.76 -19.33
C SER A 175 15.81 -1.91 -19.57
N ASP A 176 15.44 -3.13 -19.18
CA ASP A 176 16.21 -4.34 -19.45
C ASP A 176 15.93 -4.95 -20.84
N HIS A 177 15.02 -4.33 -21.61
CA HIS A 177 14.55 -4.79 -22.92
C HIS A 177 13.99 -6.22 -22.95
N GLN A 178 13.65 -6.80 -21.79
CA GLN A 178 12.99 -8.11 -21.74
C GLN A 178 11.48 -7.95 -21.87
N ALA A 179 10.82 -9.04 -22.27
CA ALA A 179 9.38 -9.07 -22.44
C ALA A 179 8.63 -8.59 -21.18
N ILE A 180 7.55 -7.87 -21.40
CA ILE A 180 6.60 -7.50 -20.35
C ILE A 180 5.27 -8.21 -20.56
N ARG A 181 4.55 -8.46 -19.47
CA ARG A 181 3.20 -9.01 -19.51
C ARG A 181 2.23 -8.02 -20.19
N PRO A 182 1.38 -8.45 -21.14
CA PRO A 182 0.31 -7.61 -21.68
C PRO A 182 -0.64 -7.13 -20.58
N ALA A 183 -1.10 -5.88 -20.67
CA ALA A 183 -1.99 -5.29 -19.68
C ALA A 183 -3.37 -5.02 -20.26
N THR A 184 -4.41 -5.46 -19.58
CA THR A 184 -5.79 -5.16 -20.00
C THR A 184 -6.18 -3.74 -19.57
N ALA A 185 -6.92 -3.03 -20.42
CA ALA A 185 -7.47 -1.72 -20.07
C ALA A 185 -8.27 -1.79 -18.75
N GLY A 186 -8.02 -0.84 -17.85
CA GLY A 186 -8.60 -0.81 -16.50
C GLY A 186 -7.73 -1.44 -15.41
N GLN A 187 -6.68 -2.19 -15.78
CA GLN A 187 -5.61 -2.55 -14.84
C GLN A 187 -4.83 -1.30 -14.41
N PHE A 188 -4.13 -1.41 -13.29
CA PHE A 188 -3.27 -0.35 -12.79
C PHE A 188 -1.85 -0.87 -12.52
N VAL A 189 -0.90 0.05 -12.51
CA VAL A 189 0.47 -0.16 -12.03
C VAL A 189 0.75 0.85 -10.93
N SER A 190 1.59 0.49 -9.96
CA SER A 190 2.25 1.48 -9.12
C SER A 190 3.50 1.97 -9.83
N VAL A 191 3.67 3.29 -9.87
CA VAL A 191 4.89 3.96 -10.35
C VAL A 191 5.58 4.57 -9.14
N LYS A 192 6.85 4.23 -8.96
CA LYS A 192 7.70 4.72 -7.88
C LYS A 192 8.77 5.64 -8.46
N VAL A 193 8.85 6.85 -7.91
CA VAL A 193 9.76 7.92 -8.37
C VAL A 193 10.60 8.44 -7.23
N LYS A 194 11.78 8.96 -7.55
CA LYS A 194 12.63 9.65 -6.58
C LYS A 194 12.04 11.03 -6.30
N VAL A 195 11.98 11.41 -5.02
CA VAL A 195 11.50 12.74 -4.64
C VAL A 195 12.64 13.76 -4.77
N PRO A 196 12.46 14.84 -5.56
CA PRO A 196 13.48 15.87 -5.74
C PRO A 196 13.93 16.48 -4.41
N GLY A 197 15.25 16.54 -4.16
CA GLY A 197 15.80 17.12 -2.93
C GLY A 197 15.79 16.20 -1.71
N HIS A 198 15.27 14.97 -1.84
CA HIS A 198 15.23 13.98 -0.77
C HIS A 198 15.90 12.67 -1.18
N ASP A 199 16.41 11.92 -0.20
CA ASP A 199 16.87 10.55 -0.41
C ASP A 199 15.75 9.54 -0.12
N LEU A 200 14.62 9.75 -0.79
CA LEU A 200 13.45 8.89 -0.65
C LEU A 200 12.69 8.77 -1.98
N HIS A 201 11.93 7.68 -2.08
CA HIS A 201 11.05 7.40 -3.20
C HIS A 201 9.59 7.42 -2.76
N GLN A 202 8.69 7.72 -3.69
CA GLN A 202 7.25 7.69 -3.43
C GLN A 202 6.53 6.87 -4.50
N PRO A 203 5.68 5.90 -4.11
CA PRO A 203 4.84 5.17 -5.03
C PRO A 203 3.45 5.82 -5.19
N HIS A 204 2.90 5.76 -6.41
CA HIS A 204 1.52 6.12 -6.70
C HIS A 204 0.93 5.24 -7.79
N GLN A 205 -0.37 4.94 -7.70
CA GLN A 205 -1.06 4.03 -8.60
C GLN A 205 -1.66 4.77 -9.79
N PHE A 206 -1.33 4.34 -11.01
CA PHE A 206 -1.89 4.86 -12.25
C PHE A 206 -2.64 3.77 -13.02
N VAL A 207 -3.80 4.14 -13.56
CA VAL A 207 -4.59 3.24 -14.41
C VAL A 207 -3.99 3.24 -15.82
N LEU A 208 -3.79 2.05 -16.36
CA LEU A 208 -3.29 1.87 -17.72
C LEU A 208 -4.38 2.21 -18.74
N THR A 209 -4.00 2.97 -19.76
CA THR A 209 -4.92 3.50 -20.78
C THR A 209 -4.96 2.67 -22.06
N ASN A 210 -3.93 1.86 -22.33
CA ASN A 210 -3.80 1.12 -23.59
C ASN A 210 -3.15 -0.25 -23.39
N ASN A 211 -3.36 -1.15 -24.35
CA ASN A 211 -2.81 -2.50 -24.40
C ASN A 211 -1.89 -2.66 -25.62
N GLN A 212 -0.87 -1.81 -25.71
CA GLN A 212 0.16 -1.94 -26.74
C GLN A 212 1.16 -3.01 -26.33
N GLU A 213 1.64 -3.77 -27.31
CA GLU A 213 2.68 -4.76 -27.06
C GLU A 213 3.98 -4.07 -26.61
N GLN A 214 4.62 -4.65 -25.59
CA GLN A 214 5.93 -4.23 -25.08
C GLN A 214 6.04 -2.79 -24.52
N GLN A 215 4.92 -2.12 -24.27
CA GLN A 215 4.91 -0.83 -23.59
C GLN A 215 3.65 -0.64 -22.73
N TYR A 216 3.78 0.20 -21.71
CA TYR A 216 2.64 0.65 -20.91
C TYR A 216 2.38 2.13 -21.13
N GLN A 217 1.11 2.50 -21.09
CA GLN A 217 0.68 3.88 -21.14
C GLN A 217 -0.20 4.22 -19.95
N PHE A 218 0.07 5.35 -19.31
CA PHE A 218 -0.74 5.87 -18.22
C PHE A 218 -0.83 7.40 -18.26
N LEU A 219 -2.02 7.92 -17.95
CA LEU A 219 -2.28 9.36 -17.94
C LEU A 219 -1.96 9.94 -16.56
N VAL A 220 -1.13 10.97 -16.53
CA VAL A 220 -0.77 11.72 -15.33
C VAL A 220 -1.47 13.09 -15.37
N LYS A 221 -2.14 13.43 -14.26
CA LYS A 221 -2.82 14.71 -14.07
C LYS A 221 -2.24 15.41 -12.85
N ALA A 222 -2.15 16.73 -12.89
CA ALA A 222 -1.70 17.50 -11.74
C ALA A 222 -2.69 17.32 -10.58
N GLU A 223 -2.17 17.12 -9.37
CA GLU A 223 -2.98 17.12 -8.15
C GLU A 223 -3.12 18.56 -7.63
N GLU A 224 -4.35 18.98 -7.31
CA GLU A 224 -4.63 20.33 -6.80
C GLU A 224 -4.07 20.57 -5.39
N ASN A 225 -4.14 19.55 -4.52
CA ASN A 225 -3.65 19.60 -3.13
C ASN A 225 -2.30 18.88 -3.00
N ARG A 226 -1.39 19.16 -3.94
CA ARG A 226 -0.07 18.52 -4.00
C ARG A 226 0.82 18.90 -2.82
N THR A 227 1.70 17.99 -2.43
CA THR A 227 2.87 18.28 -1.60
C THR A 227 4.15 17.98 -2.39
N GLU A 228 5.31 18.17 -1.77
CA GLU A 228 6.59 17.77 -2.36
C GLU A 228 6.70 16.25 -2.63
N PHE A 229 5.83 15.43 -2.03
CA PHE A 229 5.79 13.97 -2.20
C PHE A 229 4.82 13.51 -3.31
N SER A 230 4.12 14.42 -3.98
CA SER A 230 3.12 14.10 -5.00
C SER A 230 3.72 13.60 -6.29
N VAL A 231 3.75 12.26 -6.42
CA VAL A 231 4.29 11.52 -7.58
C VAL A 231 3.77 12.06 -8.91
N ALA A 232 2.47 12.37 -9.01
CA ALA A 232 1.91 12.90 -10.24
C ALA A 232 2.55 14.24 -10.64
N ASN A 233 2.71 15.17 -9.70
CA ASN A 233 3.36 16.45 -9.96
C ASN A 233 4.87 16.31 -10.15
N ILE A 234 5.52 15.41 -9.41
CA ILE A 234 6.94 15.10 -9.59
C ILE A 234 7.20 14.62 -11.02
N LEU A 235 6.37 13.71 -11.54
CA LEU A 235 6.47 13.25 -12.92
C LEU A 235 6.35 14.43 -13.90
N LEU A 236 5.29 15.23 -13.77
CA LEU A 236 5.00 16.36 -14.67
C LEU A 236 6.11 17.43 -14.70
N GLU A 237 6.80 17.65 -13.58
CA GLU A 237 7.76 18.77 -13.41
C GLU A 237 9.23 18.35 -13.57
N HIS A 238 9.56 17.08 -13.29
CA HIS A 238 10.95 16.64 -13.17
C HIS A 238 11.33 15.45 -14.06
N TYR A 239 10.38 14.76 -14.67
CA TYR A 239 10.65 13.60 -15.51
C TYR A 239 10.41 13.91 -16.98
N THR A 240 11.41 13.60 -17.81
CA THR A 240 11.35 13.74 -19.28
C THR A 240 11.60 12.40 -19.97
N VAL A 241 11.42 12.36 -21.29
CA VAL A 241 11.82 11.22 -22.12
C VAL A 241 13.28 10.84 -21.84
N GLY A 242 13.54 9.53 -21.72
CA GLY A 242 14.84 8.94 -21.36
C GLY A 242 15.08 8.80 -19.86
N ASN A 243 14.23 9.36 -18.98
CA ASN A 243 14.33 9.10 -17.54
C ASN A 243 13.75 7.73 -17.17
N GLN A 244 14.23 7.18 -16.05
CA GLN A 244 13.80 5.88 -15.54
C GLN A 244 12.83 6.01 -14.37
N VAL A 245 11.84 5.14 -14.33
CA VAL A 245 10.86 4.97 -13.25
C VAL A 245 10.76 3.50 -12.88
N GLU A 246 10.37 3.20 -11.64
CA GLU A 246 10.15 1.82 -11.20
C GLU A 246 8.65 1.50 -11.21
N LEU A 247 8.28 0.36 -11.80
CA LEU A 247 6.89 -0.09 -11.89
C LEU A 247 6.67 -1.42 -11.17
N SER A 248 5.51 -1.54 -10.53
CA SER A 248 4.94 -2.85 -10.18
C SER A 248 4.35 -3.51 -11.43
N ALA A 249 4.16 -4.83 -11.39
CA ALA A 249 3.40 -5.52 -12.45
C ALA A 249 1.93 -5.02 -12.53
N PRO A 250 1.29 -5.09 -13.70
CA PRO A 250 -0.12 -4.72 -13.85
C PRO A 250 -1.07 -5.60 -13.02
N LEU A 251 -1.97 -4.96 -12.28
CA LEU A 251 -2.92 -5.60 -11.37
C LEU A 251 -4.36 -5.12 -11.64
N ASN A 252 -5.34 -5.95 -11.25
CA ASN A 252 -6.77 -5.61 -11.30
C ASN A 252 -7.16 -4.81 -10.04
N LYS A 253 -8.12 -3.88 -10.14
CA LYS A 253 -8.64 -3.12 -8.99
C LYS A 253 -9.61 -3.91 -8.11
#